data_AF-A0A0L0NGT8-F1
#
_entry.id   AF-A0A0L0NGT8-F1
#
_cell.length_a   1.000
_cell.length_b   1.000
_cell.length_c   1.000
_cell.angle_alpha   90.00
_cell.angle_beta   90.00
_cell.angle_gamma   90.00
#
_symmetry.space_group_name_H-M   'P 1'
#
loop_
_entity.id
_entity.type
_entity.pdbx_description
1 polymer ?
#
loop_
_entity_poly.entity_id
_entity_poly.type
_entity_poly.pdbx_seq_one_letter_code
_entity_poly.pdbx_strand_id
1 'polypeptide(L)'
;MTTTIIHVVFFQFKPELAAEERREVCKTPPWSDLSTTMAPPALYRMIATYHGADATLVQLCDQMLELKNRCMHPATAKPYIKSSVGGLDMSIEGMQDGLTHAFVVEFQSQEDRDYYVQEDPAHKAFVESMLQRLAKARILDFSPGVF
;
A
#
# COMPACT_ATOMS: atom_id res chain seq x y z
N MET A 1 15.24 -3.69 24.77
CA MET A 1 15.11 -2.47 23.95
C MET A 1 14.22 -2.85 22.79
N THR A 2 13.17 -2.09 22.50
CA THR A 2 12.31 -2.36 21.33
C THR A 2 13.04 -1.86 20.08
N THR A 3 13.19 -2.72 19.09
CA THR A 3 13.81 -2.37 17.81
C THR A 3 12.70 -2.08 16.81
N THR A 4 12.66 -0.85 16.28
CA THR A 4 11.75 -0.50 15.19
C THR A 4 12.03 -1.38 13.98
N ILE A 5 10.98 -1.94 13.38
CA ILE A 5 11.05 -2.71 12.14
C ILE A 5 10.31 -1.95 11.05
N ILE A 6 10.96 -1.79 9.90
CA ILE A 6 10.34 -1.30 8.68
C ILE A 6 10.04 -2.49 7.78
N HIS A 7 8.77 -2.66 7.46
CA HIS A 7 8.24 -3.68 6.56
C HIS A 7 7.89 -3.02 5.23
N VAL A 8 8.66 -3.33 4.18
CA VAL A 8 8.46 -2.79 2.84
C VAL A 8 7.88 -3.85 1.95
N VAL A 9 6.84 -3.47 1.21
CA VAL A 9 6.11 -4.35 0.32
C VAL A 9 6.00 -3.70 -1.05
N PHE A 10 6.40 -4.44 -2.08
CA PHE A 10 6.22 -4.06 -3.47
C PHE A 10 5.26 -5.01 -4.16
N PHE A 11 4.36 -4.46 -4.98
CA PHE A 11 3.38 -5.23 -5.73
C PHE A 11 3.44 -4.96 -7.23
N GLN A 12 3.05 -5.99 -7.98
CA GLN A 12 2.63 -5.90 -9.36
C GLN A 12 1.29 -6.63 -9.48
N PHE A 13 0.23 -5.93 -9.85
CA PHE A 13 -1.05 -6.57 -10.21
C PHE A 13 -0.92 -7.35 -11.52
N LYS A 14 -1.75 -8.38 -11.67
CA LYS A 14 -1.82 -9.16 -12.91
C LYS A 14 -2.18 -8.26 -14.10
N PRO A 15 -1.58 -8.48 -15.30
CA PRO A 15 -1.77 -7.61 -16.45
C PRO A 15 -3.23 -7.37 -16.84
N GLU A 16 -4.09 -8.37 -16.70
CA GLU A 16 -5.53 -8.31 -16.99
C GLU A 16 -6.30 -7.36 -16.06
N LEU A 17 -5.76 -7.08 -14.87
CA LEU A 17 -6.31 -6.10 -13.93
C LEU A 17 -5.67 -4.72 -14.13
N ALA A 18 -4.48 -4.66 -14.71
CA ALA A 18 -3.68 -3.44 -14.87
C ALA A 18 -3.83 -2.75 -16.25
N ALA A 19 -4.53 -3.37 -17.20
CA ALA A 19 -4.63 -2.88 -18.59
C ALA A 19 -5.47 -1.59 -18.73
N GLU A 20 -6.42 -1.35 -17.82
CA GLU A 20 -7.27 -0.16 -17.81
C GLU A 20 -6.56 1.04 -17.12
N GLU A 21 -5.84 0.81 -16.01
CA GLU A 21 -5.23 1.88 -15.19
C GLU A 21 -4.04 2.62 -15.83
N ARG A 22 -3.27 1.95 -16.71
CA ARG A 22 -1.97 2.49 -17.18
C ARG A 22 -2.05 3.49 -18.33
N ARG A 23 -3.17 3.62 -19.04
CA ARG A 23 -3.21 4.45 -20.26
C ARG A 23 -3.39 5.94 -20.03
N GLU A 24 -3.91 6.37 -18.89
CA GLU A 24 -4.26 7.79 -18.66
C GLU A 24 -3.54 8.47 -17.50
N VAL A 25 -3.30 7.80 -16.36
CA VAL A 25 -2.76 8.46 -15.15
C VAL A 25 -1.34 9.02 -15.35
N CYS A 26 -0.55 8.43 -16.25
CA CYS A 26 0.85 8.81 -16.47
C CYS A 26 1.07 9.89 -17.55
N LYS A 27 0.02 10.39 -18.21
CA LYS A 27 0.18 11.31 -19.36
C LYS A 27 0.00 12.80 -19.06
N THR A 28 -0.50 13.20 -17.89
CA THR A 28 -0.53 14.62 -17.48
C THR A 28 -0.42 14.77 -15.96
N PRO A 29 0.43 15.68 -15.44
CA PRO A 29 0.41 16.02 -14.02
C PRO A 29 -0.92 16.73 -13.67
N PRO A 30 -1.72 16.26 -12.69
CA PRO A 30 -3.04 16.86 -12.38
C PRO A 30 -2.98 18.25 -11.73
N TRP A 31 -1.79 18.77 -11.42
CA TRP A 31 -1.63 20.03 -10.69
C TRP A 31 -1.56 21.27 -11.60
N SER A 32 -1.69 21.15 -12.92
CA SER A 32 -1.68 22.32 -13.80
C SER A 32 -2.97 23.14 -13.77
N ASP A 33 -4.13 22.58 -13.38
CA ASP A 33 -5.43 23.22 -13.69
C ASP A 33 -6.54 23.19 -12.62
N LEU A 34 -6.33 22.75 -11.37
CA LEU A 34 -7.42 22.71 -10.37
C LEU A 34 -7.20 23.60 -9.14
N SER A 35 -8.12 24.57 -9.01
CA SER A 35 -8.30 25.49 -7.88
C SER A 35 -8.57 24.77 -6.55
N THR A 36 -7.94 25.29 -5.49
CA THR A 36 -7.81 24.74 -4.13
C THR A 36 -9.10 24.71 -3.29
N THR A 37 -10.03 23.78 -3.55
CA THR A 37 -11.25 23.71 -2.69
C THR A 37 -11.83 22.33 -2.33
N MET A 38 -11.18 21.21 -2.64
CA MET A 38 -11.68 19.89 -2.20
C MET A 38 -10.65 19.11 -1.39
N ALA A 39 -11.10 18.43 -0.32
CA ALA A 39 -10.24 17.65 0.56
C ALA A 39 -9.53 16.50 -0.19
N PRO A 40 -8.25 16.23 0.08
CA PRO A 40 -7.40 15.34 -0.73
C PRO A 40 -7.97 13.92 -1.01
N PRO A 41 -8.64 13.23 -0.06
CA PRO A 41 -9.13 11.86 -0.30
C PRO A 41 -10.29 11.78 -1.29
N ALA A 42 -11.16 12.79 -1.34
CA ALA A 42 -12.35 12.78 -2.19
C ALA A 42 -12.00 13.10 -3.65
N LEU A 43 -11.03 13.99 -3.87
CA LEU A 43 -10.54 14.33 -5.21
C LEU A 43 -9.85 13.14 -5.89
N TYR A 44 -9.03 12.40 -5.13
CA TYR A 44 -8.35 11.21 -5.64
C TYR A 44 -9.34 10.12 -6.08
N ARG A 45 -10.39 9.89 -5.28
CA ARG A 45 -11.48 8.96 -5.61
C ARG A 45 -12.25 9.38 -6.87
N MET A 46 -12.55 10.67 -7.02
CA MET A 46 -13.28 11.18 -8.18
C MET A 46 -12.46 11.04 -9.47
N ILE A 47 -11.16 11.35 -9.43
CA ILE A 47 -10.23 11.21 -10.57
C ILE A 47 -10.06 9.73 -10.95
N ALA A 48 -9.86 8.83 -9.98
CA ALA A 48 -9.71 7.41 -10.24
C ALA A 48 -10.97 6.79 -10.89
N THR A 49 -12.16 7.20 -10.45
CA THR A 49 -13.44 6.75 -11.02
C THR A 49 -13.68 7.33 -12.43
N TYR A 50 -13.13 8.52 -12.73
CA TYR A 50 -13.27 9.18 -14.02
C TYR A 50 -12.28 8.67 -15.09
N HIS A 51 -11.13 8.13 -14.66
CA HIS A 51 -10.05 7.61 -15.54
C HIS A 51 -10.02 6.08 -15.68
N GLY A 52 -11.11 5.40 -15.36
CA GLY A 52 -11.23 3.95 -15.59
C GLY A 52 -10.30 3.08 -14.75
N ALA A 53 -9.77 3.58 -13.62
CA ALA A 53 -9.14 2.70 -12.65
C ALA A 53 -10.20 1.73 -12.13
N ASP A 54 -9.89 0.43 -12.10
CA ASP A 54 -10.78 -0.55 -11.49
C ASP A 54 -10.96 -0.14 -10.03
N ALA A 55 -12.17 0.32 -9.69
CA ALA A 55 -12.49 0.80 -8.35
C ALA A 55 -12.11 -0.20 -7.26
N THR A 56 -11.97 -1.49 -7.61
CA THR A 56 -11.52 -2.54 -6.70
C THR A 56 -10.01 -2.49 -6.42
N LEU A 57 -9.15 -2.06 -7.36
CA LEU A 57 -7.70 -1.95 -7.12
C LEU A 57 -7.35 -0.77 -6.21
N VAL A 58 -7.95 0.39 -6.46
CA VAL A 58 -7.83 1.56 -5.58
C VAL A 58 -8.33 1.22 -4.18
N GLN A 59 -9.43 0.48 -4.07
CA GLN A 59 -9.94 -0.01 -2.79
C GLN A 59 -8.97 -0.95 -2.07
N LEU A 60 -8.25 -1.82 -2.79
CA LEU A 60 -7.25 -2.70 -2.18
C LEU A 60 -6.04 -1.92 -1.67
N CYS A 61 -5.60 -0.89 -2.39
CA CYS A 61 -4.55 0.02 -1.93
C CYS A 61 -5.01 0.81 -0.68
N ASP A 62 -6.24 1.33 -0.67
CA ASP A 62 -6.84 1.96 0.51
C ASP A 62 -6.87 0.98 1.70
N GLN A 63 -7.27 -0.28 1.46
CA GLN A 63 -7.33 -1.32 2.49
C GLN A 63 -5.95 -1.63 3.09
N MET A 64 -4.90 -1.69 2.27
CA MET A 64 -3.51 -1.88 2.72
C MET A 64 -3.09 -0.78 3.70
N LEU A 65 -3.41 0.47 3.39
CA LEU A 65 -3.10 1.61 4.25
C LEU A 65 -3.93 1.62 5.53
N GLU A 66 -5.18 1.18 5.44
CA GLU A 66 -6.13 1.14 6.55
C GLU A 66 -5.82 0.03 7.56
N LEU A 67 -4.97 -0.94 7.22
CA LEU A 67 -4.50 -1.96 8.18
C LEU A 67 -3.93 -1.33 9.45
N LYS A 68 -3.31 -0.14 9.36
CA LYS A 68 -2.80 0.56 10.54
C LYS A 68 -3.85 0.86 11.61
N ASN A 69 -5.11 1.00 11.20
CA ASN A 69 -6.24 1.26 12.09
C ASN A 69 -7.02 -0.01 12.43
N ARG A 70 -6.92 -1.06 11.60
CA ARG A 70 -7.73 -2.29 11.71
C ARG A 70 -7.01 -3.43 12.41
N CYS A 71 -5.69 -3.50 12.31
CA CYS A 71 -4.88 -4.48 13.02
C CYS A 71 -4.80 -4.09 14.49
N MET A 72 -5.34 -4.94 15.36
CA MET A 72 -5.46 -4.69 16.80
C MET A 72 -4.59 -5.67 17.58
N HIS A 73 -3.81 -5.16 18.52
CA HIS A 73 -2.97 -5.99 19.36
C HIS A 73 -3.85 -6.81 20.32
N PRO A 74 -3.66 -8.13 20.43
CA PRO A 74 -4.62 -9.02 21.07
C PRO A 74 -4.77 -8.74 22.58
N ALA A 75 -3.68 -8.35 23.25
CA ALA A 75 -3.70 -8.06 24.69
C ALA A 75 -4.29 -6.68 25.04
N THR A 76 -4.23 -5.69 24.13
CA THR A 76 -4.56 -4.29 24.46
C THR A 76 -5.77 -3.78 23.71
N ALA A 77 -6.22 -4.49 22.67
CA ALA A 77 -7.27 -4.08 21.74
C ALA A 77 -7.04 -2.69 21.12
N LYS A 78 -5.78 -2.31 20.94
CA LYS A 78 -5.37 -1.04 20.32
C LYS A 78 -4.60 -1.28 19.02
N PRO A 79 -4.65 -0.33 18.07
CA PRO A 79 -3.77 -0.37 16.91
C PRO A 79 -2.30 -0.35 17.32
N TYR A 80 -1.48 -1.15 16.65
CA TYR A 80 -0.06 -1.34 16.98
C TYR A 80 0.90 -1.09 15.82
N ILE A 81 0.38 -0.89 14.61
CA ILE A 81 1.15 -0.38 13.47
C ILE A 81 1.36 1.12 13.68
N LYS A 82 2.62 1.57 13.69
CA LYS A 82 2.95 2.98 13.95
C LYS A 82 2.62 3.87 12.76
N SER A 83 2.96 3.42 11.56
CA SER A 83 2.70 4.14 10.32
C SER A 83 2.52 3.17 9.16
N SER A 84 1.73 3.58 8.17
CA SER A 84 1.55 2.88 6.91
C SER A 84 1.38 3.93 5.81
N VAL A 85 2.27 3.89 4.83
CA VAL A 85 2.30 4.79 3.66
C VAL A 85 2.55 3.98 2.40
N GLY A 86 2.15 4.48 1.24
CA GLY A 86 2.38 3.80 -0.02
C GLY A 86 1.81 4.54 -1.23
N GLY A 87 2.06 4.00 -2.42
CA GLY A 87 1.61 4.60 -3.67
C GLY A 87 2.17 3.92 -4.91
N LEU A 88 1.89 4.54 -6.06
CA LEU A 88 2.42 4.15 -7.36
C LEU A 88 3.90 4.52 -7.48
N ASP A 89 4.66 3.66 -8.17
CA ASP A 89 6.01 3.98 -8.59
C ASP A 89 6.05 5.19 -9.53
N MET A 90 7.02 6.06 -9.31
CA MET A 90 7.33 7.22 -10.14
C MET A 90 8.84 7.35 -10.39
N SER A 91 9.61 6.27 -10.17
CA SER A 91 11.05 6.31 -10.41
C SER A 91 11.36 6.38 -11.91
N ILE A 92 12.30 7.25 -12.27
CA ILE A 92 12.80 7.42 -13.64
C ILE A 92 14.00 6.52 -13.95
N GLU A 93 14.41 5.67 -13.00
CA GLU A 93 15.65 4.90 -13.09
C GLU A 93 15.49 3.56 -13.85
N GLY A 94 14.26 3.09 -14.07
CA GLY A 94 13.97 1.93 -14.91
C GLY A 94 14.33 0.57 -14.29
N MET A 95 14.59 0.52 -12.98
CA MET A 95 15.05 -0.67 -12.24
C MET A 95 13.94 -1.39 -11.44
N GLN A 96 12.67 -1.12 -11.75
CA GLN A 96 11.52 -1.60 -10.98
C GLN A 96 11.23 -3.10 -11.16
N ASP A 97 11.80 -3.74 -12.19
CA ASP A 97 11.50 -5.14 -12.55
C ASP A 97 9.98 -5.43 -12.60
N GLY A 98 9.22 -4.48 -13.16
CA GLY A 98 7.77 -4.60 -13.33
C GLY A 98 6.93 -4.36 -12.07
N LEU A 99 7.53 -4.12 -10.91
CA LEU A 99 6.80 -3.65 -9.71
C LEU A 99 6.22 -2.26 -9.96
N THR A 100 5.00 -2.02 -9.51
CA THR A 100 4.26 -0.76 -9.79
C THR A 100 3.78 -0.03 -8.55
N HIS A 101 3.73 -0.71 -7.41
CA HIS A 101 3.32 -0.12 -6.14
C HIS A 101 4.36 -0.43 -5.06
N ALA A 102 4.51 0.50 -4.12
CA ALA A 102 5.31 0.31 -2.92
C ALA A 102 4.52 0.76 -1.68
N PHE A 103 4.67 0.01 -0.60
CA PHE A 103 4.11 0.30 0.71
C PHE A 103 5.20 0.13 1.76
N VAL A 104 5.17 1.00 2.78
CA VAL A 104 6.08 0.99 3.91
C VAL A 104 5.25 1.02 5.17
N VAL A 105 5.42 0.00 6.01
CA VAL A 105 4.74 -0.17 7.29
C VAL A 105 5.78 -0.15 8.41
N GLU A 106 5.56 0.65 9.43
CA GLU A 106 6.46 0.76 10.58
C GLU A 106 5.84 0.08 11.81
N PHE A 107 6.63 -0.78 12.45
CA PHE A 107 6.29 -1.43 13.71
C PHE A 107 7.22 -0.96 14.82
N GLN A 108 6.70 -0.86 16.05
CA GLN A 108 7.49 -0.45 17.21
C GLN A 108 8.48 -1.55 17.65
N SER A 109 8.17 -2.81 17.34
CA SER A 109 8.93 -3.97 17.76
C SER A 109 8.91 -5.08 16.71
N GLN A 110 9.80 -6.06 16.86
CA GLN A 110 9.80 -7.25 16.00
C GLN A 110 8.58 -8.13 16.30
N GLU A 111 8.20 -8.23 17.57
CA GLU A 111 7.07 -9.02 18.04
C GLU A 111 5.76 -8.54 17.42
N ASP A 112 5.56 -7.21 17.36
CA ASP A 112 4.41 -6.60 16.68
C ASP A 112 4.36 -6.99 15.20
N ARG A 113 5.50 -6.92 14.50
CA ARG A 113 5.60 -7.31 13.09
C ARG A 113 5.35 -8.81 12.91
N ASP A 114 5.89 -9.65 13.78
CA ASP A 114 5.72 -11.10 13.73
C ASP A 114 4.24 -11.48 13.89
N TYR A 115 3.56 -10.90 14.88
CA TYR A 115 2.12 -11.07 15.07
C TYR A 115 1.31 -10.59 13.86
N TYR A 116 1.63 -9.41 13.31
CA TYR A 116 1.00 -8.88 12.09
C TYR A 116 1.05 -9.90 10.94
N VAL A 117 2.23 -10.45 10.67
CA VAL A 117 2.41 -11.39 9.55
C VAL A 117 1.77 -12.74 9.83
N GLN A 118 1.94 -13.28 11.05
CA GLN A 118 1.66 -14.69 11.34
C GLN A 118 0.27 -14.94 11.89
N GLU A 119 -0.35 -13.97 12.57
CA GLU A 119 -1.50 -14.21 13.44
C GLU A 119 -2.66 -13.26 13.20
N ASP A 120 -2.39 -11.98 12.90
CA ASP A 120 -3.42 -10.93 12.84
C ASP A 120 -4.52 -11.26 11.80
N PRO A 121 -5.78 -11.41 12.24
CA PRO A 121 -6.87 -11.85 11.35
C PRO A 121 -7.24 -10.79 10.31
N ALA A 122 -7.08 -9.50 10.61
CA ALA A 122 -7.38 -8.42 9.66
C ALA A 122 -6.34 -8.41 8.53
N HIS A 123 -5.05 -8.59 8.88
CA HIS A 123 -4.00 -8.72 7.88
C HIS A 123 -4.18 -9.99 7.02
N LYS A 124 -4.46 -11.15 7.63
CA LYS A 124 -4.69 -12.40 6.88
C LYS A 124 -5.83 -12.28 5.88
N ALA A 125 -6.97 -11.72 6.30
CA ALA A 125 -8.11 -11.49 5.41
C ALA A 125 -7.76 -10.58 4.23
N PHE A 126 -6.92 -9.56 4.45
CA PHE A 126 -6.40 -8.72 3.38
C PHE A 126 -5.45 -9.48 2.44
N VAL A 127 -4.52 -10.27 2.97
CA VAL A 127 -3.62 -11.09 2.14
C VAL A 127 -4.41 -12.05 1.25
N GLU A 128 -5.44 -12.71 1.79
CA GLU A 128 -6.30 -13.61 1.03
C GLU A 128 -7.01 -12.91 -0.14
N SER A 129 -7.49 -11.67 0.06
CA SER A 129 -8.14 -10.89 -1.00
C SER A 129 -7.17 -10.41 -2.07
N MET A 130 -5.90 -10.21 -1.70
CA MET A 130 -4.84 -9.66 -2.55
C MET A 130 -4.14 -10.72 -3.40
N LEU A 131 -3.82 -11.90 -2.84
CA LEU A 131 -2.93 -12.90 -3.47
C LEU A 131 -3.37 -13.31 -4.89
N GLN A 132 -4.68 -13.45 -5.12
CA GLN A 132 -5.20 -13.88 -6.43
C GLN A 132 -5.10 -12.80 -7.51
N ARG A 133 -4.76 -11.56 -7.14
CA ARG A 133 -4.69 -10.39 -8.02
C ARG A 133 -3.26 -9.97 -8.34
N LEU A 134 -2.27 -10.49 -7.62
CA LEU A 134 -0.86 -10.17 -7.82
C LEU A 134 -0.22 -11.09 -8.87
N ALA A 135 0.58 -10.49 -9.75
CA ALA A 135 1.55 -11.20 -10.58
C ALA A 135 2.89 -11.36 -9.85
N LYS A 136 3.28 -10.36 -9.05
CA LYS A 136 4.55 -10.35 -8.31
C LYS A 136 4.37 -9.61 -6.98
N ALA A 137 5.03 -10.12 -5.95
CA ALA A 137 5.20 -9.44 -4.68
C ALA A 137 6.65 -9.57 -4.20
N ARG A 138 7.21 -8.51 -3.64
CA ARG A 138 8.51 -8.53 -2.94
C ARG A 138 8.33 -7.88 -1.57
N ILE A 139 8.84 -8.54 -0.55
CA ILE A 139 8.70 -8.11 0.84
C ILE A 139 10.08 -8.13 1.47
N LEU A 140 10.41 -7.08 2.22
CA LEU A 140 11.66 -6.98 2.96
C LEU A 140 11.44 -6.26 4.28
N ASP A 141 12.10 -6.75 5.32
CA ASP A 141 12.08 -6.19 6.66
C ASP A 141 13.48 -5.75 7.05
N PHE A 142 13.60 -4.59 7.67
CA PHE A 142 14.88 -4.11 8.18
C PHE A 142 14.73 -3.23 9.42
N SER A 143 15.84 -3.12 10.16
CA SER A 143 15.98 -2.13 11.23
C SER A 143 16.66 -0.87 10.68
N PRO A 144 16.10 0.33 10.88
CA PRO A 144 16.73 1.56 10.41
C PRO A 144 18.18 1.72 10.91
N GLY A 145 19.11 1.96 9.99
CA GLY A 145 20.52 2.21 10.31
C GLY A 145 21.39 0.97 10.54
N VAL A 146 20.88 -0.23 10.25
CA VAL A 146 21.65 -1.48 10.27
C VAL A 146 21.96 -1.90 8.83
N PHE A 147 23.24 -2.21 8.52
CA PHE A 147 23.75 -2.50 7.17
C PHE A 147 24.42 -3.87 7.10
#